data_AF-A0A317QCM6-F1
#
_entry.id   AF-A0A317QCM6-F1
#
_cell.length_a   1.000
_cell.length_b   1.000
_cell.length_c   1.000
_cell.angle_alpha   90.00
_cell.angle_beta   90.00
_cell.angle_gamma   90.00
#
_symmetry.space_group_name_H-M   'P 1'
#
loop_
_entity.id
_entity.type
_entity.pdbx_description
1 polymer ?
#
loop_
_entity_poly.entity_id
_entity_poly.type
_entity_poly.pdbx_seq_one_letter_code
_entity_poly.pdbx_strand_id
1 'polypeptide(L)' 'MSPTVSSFDQLDYDISVAYIALGVARSSFDRCPSGENAAAVAEAEGCVNRLLEERFAAQQ' A
#
# COMPACT_ATOMS: atom_id res chain seq x y z
N MET A 1 20.32 3.97 -18.37
CA MET A 1 19.29 3.81 -17.32
C MET A 1 18.73 5.21 -17.07
N SER A 2 17.54 5.51 -17.60
CA SER A 2 16.87 6.79 -17.30
C SER A 2 16.33 6.74 -15.86
N PRO A 3 16.54 7.77 -15.05
CA PRO A 3 16.14 7.78 -13.63
C PRO A 3 14.65 7.53 -13.42
N THR A 4 13.81 7.86 -14.40
CA THR A 4 12.35 7.68 -14.38
C THR A 4 11.91 6.22 -14.40
N VAL A 5 12.56 5.36 -15.20
CA VAL A 5 12.16 3.95 -15.34
C VAL A 5 12.37 3.20 -14.02
N SER A 6 13.52 3.43 -13.37
CA SER A 6 13.80 2.83 -12.06
C SER A 6 12.86 3.32 -10.94
N SER A 7 12.28 4.51 -11.09
CA SER A 7 11.35 5.08 -10.10
C SER A 7 9.95 4.50 -10.22
N PHE A 8 9.48 4.17 -11.43
CA PHE A 8 8.18 3.53 -11.63
C PHE A 8 8.19 2.06 -11.17
N ASP A 9 9.23 1.31 -11.53
CA ASP A 9 9.38 -0.09 -11.08
C ASP A 9 9.43 -0.17 -9.55
N GLN A 10 10.08 0.80 -8.89
CA GLN A 10 10.12 0.91 -7.45
C GLN A 10 8.74 1.22 -6.84
N LEU A 11 8.00 2.18 -7.42
CA LEU A 11 6.64 2.50 -6.96
C LEU A 11 5.68 1.31 -7.13
N ASP A 12 5.72 0.63 -8.27
CA ASP A 12 4.87 -0.55 -8.52
C ASP A 12 5.23 -1.71 -7.57
N TYR A 13 6.52 -1.87 -7.23
CA TYR A 13 6.98 -2.81 -6.20
C TYR A 13 6.45 -2.43 -4.81
N ASP A 14 6.60 -1.16 -4.39
CA ASP A 14 6.15 -0.69 -3.09
C ASP A 14 4.63 -0.79 -2.93
N ILE A 15 3.86 -0.50 -4.00
CA ILE A 15 2.41 -0.72 -4.06
C ILE A 15 2.09 -2.20 -3.84
N SER A 16 2.82 -3.11 -4.50
CA SER A 16 2.61 -4.56 -4.35
C SER A 16 2.83 -5.02 -2.91
N VAL A 17 3.90 -4.54 -2.27
CA VAL A 17 4.20 -4.84 -0.86
C VAL A 17 3.11 -4.26 0.06
N ALA A 18 2.65 -3.03 -0.18
CA ALA A 18 1.59 -2.40 0.61
C ALA A 18 0.26 -3.18 0.51
N TYR A 19 -0.10 -3.70 -0.67
CA TYR A 19 -1.27 -4.56 -0.83
C TYR A 19 -1.16 -5.89 -0.06
N ILE A 20 0.03 -6.48 0.01
CA ILE A 20 0.27 -7.67 0.84
C ILE A 20 0.04 -7.34 2.32
N ALA A 21 0.59 -6.22 2.80
CA ALA A 21 0.40 -5.77 4.18
C ALA A 21 -1.08 -5.51 4.50
N LEU A 22 -1.81 -4.87 3.58
CA LEU A 22 -3.26 -4.68 3.70
C LEU A 22 -4.01 -6.02 3.78
N GLY A 23 -3.65 -6.99 2.96
CA GLY A 23 -4.22 -8.35 3.02
C GLY A 23 -4.01 -9.01 4.38
N VAL A 24 -2.81 -8.87 4.96
CA VAL A 24 -2.48 -9.38 6.31
C VAL A 24 -3.30 -8.67 7.39
N ALA A 25 -3.43 -7.35 7.30
CA ALA A 25 -4.24 -6.56 8.25
C ALA A 25 -5.71 -6.98 8.19
N ARG A 26 -6.28 -7.10 6.98
CA ARG A 26 -7.66 -7.57 6.77
C ARG A 26 -7.87 -8.98 7.30
N SER A 27 -6.94 -9.90 7.02
CA SER A 27 -7.03 -11.27 7.56
C SER A 27 -6.94 -11.32 9.10
N SER A 28 -6.19 -10.41 9.71
CA SER A 28 -6.12 -10.31 11.17
C SER A 28 -7.40 -9.73 11.76
N PHE A 29 -7.99 -8.72 11.11
CA PHE A 29 -9.29 -8.16 11.47
C PHE A 29 -10.43 -9.17 11.32
N ASP A 30 -10.47 -9.93 10.22
CA ASP A 30 -11.48 -10.97 9.96
C ASP A 30 -11.46 -12.06 11.04
N ARG A 31 -10.27 -12.40 11.55
CA ARG A 31 -10.10 -13.37 12.65
C ARG A 31 -10.43 -12.77 14.02
N CYS A 32 -10.12 -11.49 14.22
CA CYS A 32 -10.33 -10.79 15.48
C CYS A 32 -10.67 -9.31 15.19
N PRO A 33 -11.96 -8.93 15.19
CA PRO A 33 -12.38 -7.57 14.83
C PRO A 33 -12.22 -6.62 16.03
N SER A 34 -10.98 -6.39 16.44
CA SER A 34 -10.62 -5.44 17.49
C SER A 34 -10.42 -4.04 16.91
N GLY A 35 -10.49 -3.02 17.77
CA GLY A 35 -10.18 -1.64 17.39
C GLY A 35 -8.74 -1.47 16.90
N GLU A 36 -7.79 -2.22 17.47
CA GLU A 36 -6.39 -2.23 17.03
C GLU A 36 -6.25 -2.78 15.61
N ASN A 37 -6.91 -3.90 15.32
CA ASN A 37 -6.88 -4.47 13.97
C ASN A 37 -7.62 -3.59 12.97
N ALA A 38 -8.70 -2.91 13.37
CA ALA A 38 -9.37 -1.92 12.53
C ALA A 38 -8.45 -0.73 12.19
N ALA A 39 -7.68 -0.25 13.17
CA ALA A 39 -6.69 0.81 12.96
C ALA A 39 -5.56 0.34 12.03
N ALA A 40 -5.07 -0.89 12.20
CA ALA A 40 -4.05 -1.47 11.33
C ALA A 40 -4.53 -1.61 9.87
N VAL A 41 -5.81 -1.98 9.65
CA VAL A 41 -6.41 -1.98 8.31
C VAL A 41 -6.44 -0.57 7.74
N ALA A 42 -6.95 0.41 8.49
CA ALA A 42 -7.04 1.79 8.03
C ALA A 42 -5.66 2.39 7.69
N GLU A 43 -4.64 2.10 8.49
CA GLU A 43 -3.27 2.53 8.23
C GLU A 43 -2.72 1.90 6.94
N ALA A 44 -2.90 0.59 6.77
CA ALA A 44 -2.46 -0.12 5.57
C ALA A 44 -3.18 0.39 4.32
N GLU A 45 -4.49 0.65 4.39
CA GLU A 45 -5.27 1.25 3.30
C GLU A 45 -4.76 2.66 2.97
N GLY A 46 -4.48 3.48 3.97
CA GLY A 46 -3.89 4.81 3.79
C GLY A 46 -2.53 4.77 3.09
N CYS A 47 -1.69 3.80 3.44
CA CYS A 47 -0.39 3.61 2.79
C CYS A 47 -0.54 3.24 1.30
N VAL A 48 -1.44 2.30 0.97
CA VAL A 48 -1.74 1.93 -0.42
C VAL A 48 -2.24 3.14 -1.21
N ASN A 49 -3.19 3.90 -0.67
CA ASN A 49 -3.71 5.08 -1.36
C ASN A 49 -2.62 6.12 -1.64
N ARG A 50 -1.76 6.43 -0.65
CA ARG A 50 -0.65 7.37 -0.84
C ARG A 50 0.28 6.94 -1.99
N LEU A 51 0.63 5.65 -2.05
CA LEU A 51 1.51 5.14 -3.10
C LEU A 51 0.84 5.17 -4.49
N LEU A 52 -0.47 4.88 -4.56
CA LEU A 52 -1.23 5.01 -5.80
C LEU A 52 -1.31 6.47 -6.28
N GLU A 53 -1.48 7.42 -5.36
CA GLU A 53 -1.44 8.86 -5.65
C GLU A 53 -0.06 9.29 -6.18
N GLU A 54 1.03 8.83 -5.55
CA GLU A 54 2.40 9.11 -5.99
C GLU A 54 2.67 8.54 -7.39
N ARG A 55 2.22 7.30 -7.63
CA ARG A 55 2.34 6.65 -8.94
C ARG A 55 1.53 7.37 -10.00
N PHE A 56 0.33 7.84 -9.66
CA PHE A 56 -0.48 8.65 -10.57
C PHE A 56 0.19 10.00 -10.87
N ALA A 57 0.69 10.70 -9.86
CA ALA A 57 1.37 11.99 -10.02
C ALA A 57 2.65 11.86 -10.87
N ALA A 58 3.39 10.77 -10.74
CA ALA A 58 4.57 10.51 -11.55
C ALA A 58 4.25 10.28 -13.04
N GLN A 59 3.02 9.86 -13.37
CA GLN A 59 2.56 9.63 -14.76
C GLN A 59 2.12 10.90 -15.49
N GLN A 60 1.94 12.03 -14.79
CA GLN A 60 1.51 13.32 -15.36
C GLN A 60 2.68 14.18 -15.82
#